data_AF-A0A6N7HM17-F1
#
_entry.id   AF-A0A6N7HM17-F1
#
_cell.length_a   1.000
_cell.length_b   1.000
_cell.length_c   1.000
_cell.angle_alpha   90.00
_cell.angle_beta   90.00
_cell.angle_gamma   90.00
#
_symmetry.space_group_name_H-M   'P 1'
#
loop_
_entity.id
_entity.type
_entity.pdbx_description
1 polymer ?
#
loop_
_entity_poly.entity_id
_entity_poly.type
_entity_poly.pdbx_seq_one_letter_code
_entity_poly.pdbx_strand_id
1 'polypeptide(L)'
;MTTARQLLNSIDGLPYGARQRTLAERARTLPAAELAALLDELHAEGGFARRVGLHLAYVAGDLTYVERCLSATETDVLRRALGAAVRMGLAPAALVARLPELSTALRAGLYQDVRRRRVADLAEALLPAVRERFGDVEAALPELGHAVTGWRMIGHRHPTVLLDHLDAELTATPRSGWAWLVDAVGTGLAAAALSEPARVLAVLERTAPHAPVPAALARTIGSLARHDPSRLLRVLLDPRRPGGVPGGRALWRA
;
A
#
# COMPACT_ATOMS: atom_id res chain seq x y z
N MET A 1 -35.22 -14.44 2.14
CA MET A 1 -34.07 -14.77 1.26
C MET A 1 -33.90 -13.72 0.18
N THR A 2 -32.74 -13.05 0.19
CA THR A 2 -32.31 -12.16 -0.90
C THR A 2 -31.45 -12.97 -1.86
N THR A 3 -31.80 -13.02 -3.14
CA THR A 3 -30.95 -13.70 -4.13
C THR A 3 -29.82 -12.80 -4.62
N ALA A 4 -28.76 -13.38 -5.19
CA ALA A 4 -27.66 -12.63 -5.79
C ALA A 4 -28.16 -11.64 -6.84
N ARG A 5 -29.05 -12.09 -7.73
CA ARG A 5 -29.64 -11.24 -8.78
C ARG A 5 -30.42 -10.05 -8.20
N GLN A 6 -31.23 -10.28 -7.18
CA GLN A 6 -31.97 -9.20 -6.51
C GLN A 6 -31.02 -8.18 -5.88
N LEU A 7 -29.96 -8.65 -5.21
CA LEU A 7 -28.95 -7.78 -4.64
C LEU A 7 -28.25 -6.96 -5.73
N LEU A 8 -27.76 -7.62 -6.78
CA LEU A 8 -27.04 -6.96 -7.88
C LEU A 8 -27.89 -5.90 -8.57
N ASN A 9 -29.17 -6.19 -8.81
CA ASN A 9 -30.12 -5.21 -9.35
C ASN A 9 -30.37 -4.05 -8.39
N SER A 10 -30.48 -4.31 -7.08
CA SER A 10 -30.72 -3.25 -6.09
C SER A 10 -29.57 -2.26 -5.95
N ILE A 11 -28.35 -2.68 -6.27
CA ILE A 11 -27.15 -1.83 -6.24
C ILE A 11 -26.78 -1.24 -7.59
N ASP A 12 -27.48 -1.66 -8.65
CA ASP A 12 -27.31 -1.12 -9.98
C ASP A 12 -27.83 0.32 -10.04
N GLY A 13 -27.14 1.19 -10.78
CA GLY A 13 -27.43 2.62 -10.83
C GLY A 13 -27.11 3.43 -9.55
N LEU A 14 -26.82 2.79 -8.41
CA LEU A 14 -26.45 3.52 -7.20
C LEU A 14 -25.05 4.16 -7.30
N PRO A 15 -24.86 5.40 -6.80
CA PRO A 15 -23.53 5.99 -6.61
C PRO A 15 -22.66 5.12 -5.70
N TYR A 16 -21.34 5.15 -5.91
CA TYR A 16 -20.39 4.26 -5.22
C TYR A 16 -20.57 4.24 -3.69
N GLY A 17 -20.65 5.42 -3.05
CA GLY A 17 -20.82 5.51 -1.60
C GLY A 17 -22.15 4.95 -1.07
N ALA A 18 -23.24 5.08 -1.85
CA ALA A 18 -24.52 4.47 -1.52
C ALA A 18 -24.45 2.94 -1.65
N ARG A 19 -23.84 2.45 -2.73
CA ARG A 19 -23.61 1.02 -2.96
C ARG A 19 -22.82 0.37 -1.81
N GLN A 20 -21.73 0.99 -1.35
CA GLN A 20 -20.93 0.44 -0.25
C GLN A 20 -21.74 0.37 1.05
N ARG A 21 -22.56 1.40 1.36
CA ARG A 21 -23.41 1.40 2.56
C ARG A 21 -24.46 0.31 2.51
N THR A 22 -25.18 0.18 1.40
CA THR A 22 -26.20 -0.87 1.21
C THR A 22 -25.62 -2.27 1.38
N LEU A 23 -24.44 -2.53 0.80
CA LEU A 23 -23.77 -3.82 0.96
C LEU A 23 -23.34 -4.08 2.41
N ALA A 24 -22.74 -3.09 3.07
CA ALA A 24 -22.29 -3.24 4.44
C ALA A 24 -23.47 -3.45 5.42
N GLU A 25 -24.56 -2.72 5.24
CA GLU A 25 -25.80 -2.91 6.00
C GLU A 25 -26.36 -4.32 5.79
N ARG A 26 -26.40 -4.80 4.54
CA ARG A 26 -26.87 -6.16 4.22
C ARG A 26 -26.00 -7.24 4.88
N ALA A 27 -24.67 -7.10 4.80
CA ALA A 27 -23.73 -8.03 5.42
C ALA A 27 -23.89 -8.13 6.95
N ARG A 28 -24.22 -7.02 7.63
CA ARG A 28 -24.40 -6.99 9.08
C ARG A 28 -25.77 -7.49 9.55
N THR A 29 -26.79 -7.41 8.70
CA THR A 29 -28.18 -7.68 9.07
C THR A 29 -28.67 -9.07 8.66
N LEU A 30 -28.09 -9.66 7.62
CA LEU A 30 -28.47 -11.00 7.19
C LEU A 30 -28.05 -12.06 8.23
N PRO A 31 -28.93 -13.04 8.53
CA PRO A 31 -28.54 -14.22 9.28
C PRO A 31 -27.41 -14.97 8.58
N ALA A 32 -26.52 -15.61 9.35
CA ALA A 32 -25.34 -16.29 8.80
C ALA A 32 -25.67 -17.32 7.70
N ALA A 33 -26.76 -18.10 7.87
CA ALA A 33 -27.20 -19.07 6.87
C ALA A 33 -27.68 -18.41 5.56
N GLU A 34 -28.41 -17.28 5.66
CA GLU A 34 -28.84 -16.53 4.47
C GLU A 34 -27.67 -15.83 3.79
N LEU A 35 -26.71 -15.32 4.56
CA LEU A 35 -25.49 -14.74 4.02
C LEU A 35 -24.66 -15.80 3.28
N ALA A 36 -24.48 -16.99 3.85
CA ALA A 36 -23.75 -18.08 3.21
C ALA A 36 -24.39 -18.48 1.86
N ALA A 37 -25.71 -18.65 1.83
CA ALA A 37 -26.44 -18.96 0.59
C ALA A 37 -26.28 -17.84 -0.46
N LEU A 38 -26.40 -16.57 -0.05
CA LEU A 38 -26.19 -15.43 -0.95
C LEU A 38 -24.75 -15.37 -1.48
N LEU A 39 -23.76 -15.66 -0.64
CA LEU A 39 -22.36 -15.70 -1.03
C LEU A 39 -22.11 -16.81 -2.06
N ASP A 40 -22.72 -17.99 -1.91
CA ASP A 40 -22.65 -19.09 -2.88
C ASP A 40 -23.26 -18.70 -4.22
N GLU A 41 -24.44 -18.08 -4.22
CA GLU A 41 -25.07 -17.57 -5.45
C GLU A 41 -24.16 -16.52 -6.14
N LEU A 42 -23.62 -15.56 -5.38
CA LEU A 42 -22.69 -14.54 -5.90
C LEU A 42 -21.40 -15.15 -6.44
N HIS A 43 -20.94 -16.26 -5.86
CA HIS A 43 -19.76 -16.95 -6.32
C HIS A 43 -19.96 -17.59 -7.70
N ALA A 44 -21.17 -18.08 -7.99
CA ALA A 44 -21.52 -18.71 -9.26
C ALA A 44 -21.74 -17.71 -10.42
N GLU A 45 -22.18 -16.48 -10.14
CA GLU A 45 -22.55 -15.47 -11.15
C GLU A 45 -21.35 -14.79 -11.86
N GLY A 46 -20.11 -14.93 -11.35
CA GLY A 46 -18.88 -14.48 -12.02
C GLY A 46 -18.13 -13.32 -11.35
N GLY A 47 -17.15 -12.73 -12.05
CA GLY A 47 -16.14 -11.85 -11.43
C GLY A 47 -16.67 -10.59 -10.72
N PHE A 48 -17.69 -9.90 -11.26
CA PHE A 48 -18.28 -8.75 -10.56
C PHE A 48 -19.03 -9.19 -9.29
N ALA A 49 -19.84 -10.25 -9.40
CA ALA A 49 -20.58 -10.80 -8.28
C ALA A 49 -19.65 -11.33 -7.18
N ARG A 50 -18.56 -12.02 -7.54
CA ARG A 50 -17.48 -12.42 -6.61
C ARG A 50 -16.86 -11.23 -5.88
N ARG A 51 -16.68 -10.08 -6.53
CA ARG A 51 -16.17 -8.86 -5.86
C ARG A 51 -17.19 -8.27 -4.88
N VAL A 52 -18.49 -8.38 -5.19
CA VAL A 52 -19.56 -8.00 -4.27
C VAL A 52 -19.59 -8.96 -3.07
N GLY A 53 -19.50 -10.27 -3.33
CA GLY A 53 -19.40 -11.30 -2.30
C GLY A 53 -18.21 -11.09 -1.37
N LEU A 54 -17.02 -10.78 -1.92
CA LEU A 54 -15.83 -10.45 -1.12
C LEU A 54 -16.05 -9.25 -0.18
N HIS A 55 -16.81 -8.24 -0.62
CA HIS A 55 -17.12 -7.10 0.25
C HIS A 55 -18.06 -7.51 1.38
N LEU A 56 -19.11 -8.29 1.08
CA LEU A 56 -20.02 -8.81 2.10
C LEU A 56 -19.29 -9.69 3.11
N ALA A 57 -18.50 -10.65 2.63
CA ALA A 57 -17.69 -11.55 3.45
C ALA A 57 -16.70 -10.77 4.33
N TYR A 58 -16.03 -9.75 3.77
CA TYR A 58 -15.13 -8.89 4.53
C TYR A 58 -15.86 -8.14 5.67
N VAL A 59 -17.06 -7.61 5.42
CA VAL A 59 -17.85 -6.91 6.45
C VAL A 59 -18.39 -7.86 7.50
N ALA A 60 -18.80 -9.07 7.10
CA ALA A 60 -19.37 -10.08 7.99
C ALA A 60 -18.31 -10.92 8.74
N GLY A 61 -17.03 -10.82 8.37
CA GLY A 61 -15.97 -11.63 8.98
C GLY A 61 -15.85 -13.05 8.42
N ASP A 62 -16.41 -13.34 7.26
CA ASP A 62 -16.38 -14.67 6.63
C ASP A 62 -15.04 -14.93 5.95
N LEU A 63 -14.10 -15.52 6.70
CA LEU A 63 -12.79 -15.92 6.21
C LEU A 63 -12.86 -17.05 5.19
N THR A 64 -13.82 -17.97 5.31
CA THR A 64 -13.97 -19.12 4.41
C THR A 64 -14.27 -18.67 2.99
N TYR A 65 -15.14 -17.67 2.82
CA TYR A 65 -15.42 -17.09 1.51
C TYR A 65 -14.19 -16.38 0.92
N VAL A 66 -13.44 -15.64 1.75
CA VAL A 66 -12.22 -14.95 1.32
C VAL A 66 -11.17 -15.95 0.83
N GLU A 67 -10.98 -17.04 1.58
CA GLU A 67 -10.07 -18.12 1.20
C GLU A 67 -10.50 -18.77 -0.12
N ARG A 68 -11.78 -19.08 -0.29
CA ARG A 68 -12.32 -19.61 -1.55
C ARG A 68 -12.04 -18.71 -2.75
N CYS A 69 -12.07 -17.39 -2.56
CA CYS A 69 -11.75 -16.41 -3.61
C CYS A 69 -10.25 -16.34 -3.97
N LEU A 70 -9.35 -16.94 -3.19
CA LEU A 70 -7.93 -17.04 -3.55
C LEU A 70 -7.67 -18.00 -4.73
N SER A 71 -8.66 -18.82 -5.08
CA SER A 71 -8.65 -19.72 -6.25
C SER A 71 -9.35 -19.11 -7.47
N ALA A 72 -9.79 -17.85 -7.41
CA ALA A 72 -10.43 -17.18 -8.53
C ALA A 72 -9.45 -16.94 -9.68
N THR A 73 -9.88 -17.21 -10.91
CA THR A 73 -9.07 -16.95 -12.12
C THR A 73 -9.02 -15.47 -12.45
N GLU A 74 -9.98 -14.67 -11.99
CA GLU A 74 -9.99 -13.23 -12.23
C GLU A 74 -8.98 -12.51 -11.33
N THR A 75 -7.98 -11.89 -11.95
CA THR A 75 -6.90 -11.16 -11.26
C THR A 75 -7.44 -10.11 -10.27
N ASP A 76 -8.52 -9.41 -10.60
CA ASP A 76 -9.11 -8.39 -9.72
C ASP A 76 -9.82 -8.98 -8.49
N VAL A 77 -10.40 -10.17 -8.61
CA VAL A 77 -11.00 -10.89 -7.47
C VAL A 77 -9.87 -11.37 -6.57
N LEU A 78 -8.85 -12.01 -7.15
CA LEU A 78 -7.69 -12.51 -6.42
C LEU A 78 -6.93 -11.40 -5.68
N ARG A 79 -6.66 -10.27 -6.34
CA ARG A 79 -6.01 -9.10 -5.70
C ARG A 79 -6.78 -8.62 -4.46
N ARG A 80 -8.11 -8.53 -4.56
CA ARG A 80 -8.96 -8.10 -3.44
C ARG A 80 -9.02 -9.15 -2.33
N ALA A 81 -9.09 -10.43 -2.70
CA ALA A 81 -9.06 -11.55 -1.76
C ALA A 81 -7.76 -11.57 -0.95
N LEU A 82 -6.60 -11.40 -1.59
CA LEU A 82 -5.29 -11.30 -0.90
C LEU A 82 -5.30 -10.16 0.13
N GLY A 83 -5.71 -8.95 -0.26
CA GLY A 83 -5.76 -7.82 0.66
C GLY A 83 -6.78 -7.97 1.79
N ALA A 84 -7.89 -8.67 1.54
CA ALA A 84 -8.86 -9.02 2.58
C ALA A 84 -8.31 -10.08 3.54
N ALA A 85 -7.66 -11.13 3.01
CA ALA A 85 -7.05 -12.20 3.78
C ALA A 85 -6.00 -11.66 4.77
N VAL A 86 -5.09 -10.80 4.32
CA VAL A 86 -4.11 -10.15 5.23
C VAL A 86 -4.81 -9.29 6.28
N ARG A 87 -5.87 -8.56 5.88
CA ARG A 87 -6.61 -7.67 6.81
C ARG A 87 -7.41 -8.44 7.86
N MET A 88 -7.94 -9.59 7.51
CA MET A 88 -8.78 -10.42 8.37
C MET A 88 -7.97 -11.47 9.15
N GLY A 89 -6.66 -11.58 8.90
CA GLY A 89 -5.80 -12.53 9.59
C GLY A 89 -5.97 -13.98 9.13
N LEU A 90 -6.12 -14.20 7.82
CA LEU A 90 -6.11 -15.57 7.27
C LEU A 90 -4.78 -16.26 7.63
N ALA A 91 -4.85 -17.57 7.89
CA ALA A 91 -3.70 -18.38 8.28
C ALA A 91 -2.52 -18.21 7.30
N PRO A 92 -1.29 -17.95 7.77
CA PRO A 92 -0.14 -17.74 6.90
C PRO A 92 0.12 -18.87 5.91
N ALA A 93 -0.09 -20.13 6.34
CA ALA A 93 0.08 -21.31 5.49
C ALA A 93 -0.80 -21.27 4.23
N ALA A 94 -2.04 -20.77 4.33
CA ALA A 94 -2.95 -20.64 3.20
C ALA A 94 -2.40 -19.64 2.16
N LEU A 95 -1.81 -18.52 2.60
CA LEU A 95 -1.22 -17.52 1.70
C LEU A 95 0.10 -18.00 1.10
N VAL A 96 0.95 -18.68 1.87
CA VAL A 96 2.20 -19.29 1.40
C VAL A 96 1.92 -20.29 0.28
N ALA A 97 0.90 -21.15 0.45
CA ALA A 97 0.53 -22.16 -0.55
C ALA A 97 0.12 -21.56 -1.90
N ARG A 98 -0.38 -20.31 -1.93
CA ARG A 98 -0.78 -19.63 -3.18
C ARG A 98 0.39 -18.99 -3.92
N LEU A 99 1.51 -18.69 -3.25
CA LEU A 99 2.66 -17.98 -3.84
C LEU A 99 3.10 -18.49 -5.22
N PRO A 100 3.19 -19.82 -5.47
CA PRO A 100 3.63 -20.34 -6.77
C PRO A 100 2.75 -19.93 -7.95
N GLU A 101 1.47 -19.69 -7.70
CA GLU A 101 0.47 -19.38 -8.73
C GLU A 101 0.28 -17.88 -8.93
N LEU A 102 0.78 -17.06 -8.00
CA LEU A 102 0.65 -15.62 -8.07
C LEU A 102 1.63 -15.04 -9.10
N SER A 103 1.14 -14.14 -9.96
CA SER A 103 2.01 -13.31 -10.79
C SER A 103 2.86 -12.37 -9.94
N THR A 104 3.98 -11.89 -10.47
CA THR A 104 4.89 -10.96 -9.78
C THR A 104 4.16 -9.73 -9.23
N ALA A 105 3.20 -9.18 -9.98
CA ALA A 105 2.41 -8.03 -9.54
C ALA A 105 1.50 -8.35 -8.34
N LEU A 106 0.92 -9.56 -8.27
CA LEU A 106 0.10 -9.99 -7.15
C LEU A 106 0.94 -10.29 -5.90
N ARG A 107 2.12 -10.90 -6.09
CA ARG A 107 3.09 -11.10 -5.00
C ARG A 107 3.56 -9.77 -4.40
N ALA A 108 3.94 -8.81 -5.24
CA ALA A 108 4.32 -7.47 -4.80
C ALA A 108 3.19 -6.78 -4.01
N GLY A 109 1.94 -6.90 -4.48
CA GLY A 109 0.76 -6.38 -3.76
C GLY A 109 0.54 -7.04 -2.41
N LEU A 110 0.69 -8.37 -2.33
CA LEU A 110 0.64 -9.12 -1.08
C LEU A 110 1.72 -8.62 -0.11
N TYR A 111 2.98 -8.55 -0.54
CA TYR A 111 4.08 -8.06 0.30
C TYR A 111 3.83 -6.64 0.80
N GLN A 112 3.29 -5.76 -0.07
CA GLN A 112 2.93 -4.41 0.31
C GLN A 112 1.82 -4.40 1.38
N ASP A 113 0.81 -5.27 1.28
CA ASP A 113 -0.26 -5.38 2.26
C ASP A 113 0.25 -5.90 3.61
N VAL A 114 1.14 -6.90 3.62
CA VAL A 114 1.82 -7.39 4.83
C VAL A 114 2.62 -6.27 5.49
N ARG A 115 3.45 -5.55 4.72
CA ARG A 115 4.26 -4.42 5.21
C ARG A 115 3.41 -3.30 5.78
N ARG A 116 2.36 -2.89 5.07
CA ARG A 116 1.47 -1.79 5.49
C ARG A 116 0.79 -2.10 6.83
N ARG A 117 0.50 -3.38 7.08
CA ARG A 117 -0.23 -3.85 8.26
C ARG A 117 0.67 -4.36 9.38
N ARG A 118 1.98 -4.51 9.13
CA ARG A 118 2.96 -5.02 10.10
C ARG A 118 2.58 -6.39 10.66
N VAL A 119 2.10 -7.29 9.79
CA VAL A 119 1.71 -8.66 10.17
C VAL A 119 2.96 -9.53 10.25
N ALA A 120 3.66 -9.49 11.39
CA ALA A 120 4.97 -10.12 11.56
C ALA A 120 4.93 -11.64 11.31
N ASP A 121 3.96 -12.35 11.88
CA ASP A 121 3.83 -13.80 11.72
C ASP A 121 3.68 -14.23 10.26
N LEU A 122 2.97 -13.43 9.46
CA LEU A 122 2.82 -13.68 8.04
C LEU A 122 4.12 -13.36 7.27
N ALA A 123 4.84 -12.31 7.67
CA ALA A 123 6.14 -12.00 7.07
C ALA A 123 7.16 -13.12 7.33
N GLU A 124 7.24 -13.62 8.57
CA GLU A 124 8.09 -14.75 8.97
C GLU A 124 7.75 -16.03 8.21
N ALA A 125 6.46 -16.28 7.96
CA ALA A 125 6.04 -17.45 7.17
C ALA A 125 6.34 -17.30 5.67
N LEU A 126 6.19 -16.10 5.11
CA LEU A 126 6.42 -15.84 3.69
C LEU A 126 7.91 -15.83 3.33
N LEU A 127 8.77 -15.26 4.18
CA LEU A 127 10.16 -14.97 3.83
C LEU A 127 10.96 -16.22 3.41
N PRO A 128 10.94 -17.36 4.13
CA PRO A 128 11.63 -18.57 3.70
C PRO A 128 11.12 -19.08 2.34
N ALA A 129 9.80 -19.12 2.16
CA ALA A 129 9.18 -19.61 0.94
C ALA A 129 9.49 -18.71 -0.28
N VAL A 130 9.54 -17.39 -0.07
CA VAL A 130 9.91 -16.44 -1.13
C VAL A 130 11.38 -16.58 -1.48
N ARG A 131 12.26 -16.72 -0.48
CA ARG A 131 13.71 -16.90 -0.69
C ARG A 131 14.01 -18.17 -1.47
N GLU A 132 13.43 -19.28 -1.05
CA GLU A 132 13.61 -20.57 -1.69
C GLU A 132 13.15 -20.56 -3.15
N ARG A 133 12.01 -19.92 -3.45
CA ARG A 133 11.36 -20.07 -4.75
C ARG A 133 11.65 -18.96 -5.75
N PHE A 134 11.86 -17.73 -5.26
CA PHE A 134 12.04 -16.54 -6.09
C PHE A 134 13.41 -15.87 -5.88
N GLY A 135 14.23 -16.43 -5.00
CA GLY A 135 15.60 -15.99 -4.75
C GLY A 135 15.70 -14.79 -3.82
N ASP A 136 16.94 -14.48 -3.44
CA ASP A 136 17.25 -13.41 -2.49
C ASP A 136 16.87 -12.01 -2.98
N VAL A 137 16.74 -11.79 -4.29
CA VAL A 137 16.32 -10.47 -4.81
C VAL A 137 14.85 -10.18 -4.49
N GLU A 138 13.99 -11.19 -4.59
CA GLU A 138 12.57 -11.04 -4.24
C GLU A 138 12.34 -11.19 -2.73
N ALA A 139 13.15 -12.04 -2.08
CA ALA A 139 13.13 -12.21 -0.63
C ALA A 139 13.83 -11.10 0.15
N ALA A 140 14.68 -10.31 -0.53
CA ALA A 140 15.02 -8.96 -0.15
C ALA A 140 13.77 -8.09 -0.28
N LEU A 141 12.79 -8.37 0.58
CA LEU A 141 12.01 -7.30 1.18
C LEU A 141 13.07 -6.33 1.70
N PRO A 142 13.30 -5.15 1.08
CA PRO A 142 14.52 -4.37 1.20
C PRO A 142 15.03 -4.44 2.63
N GLU A 143 16.12 -5.19 2.81
CA GLU A 143 16.49 -5.89 4.04
C GLU A 143 16.89 -4.95 5.19
N LEU A 144 16.60 -3.66 5.07
CA LEU A 144 16.79 -2.66 6.12
C LEU A 144 15.59 -1.71 6.27
N GLY A 145 14.63 -1.72 5.33
CA GLY A 145 13.55 -0.74 5.35
C GLY A 145 12.45 -1.00 6.39
N HIS A 146 12.31 -2.25 6.84
CA HIS A 146 11.26 -2.66 7.78
C HIS A 146 11.72 -2.83 9.23
N ALA A 147 13.01 -3.09 9.49
CA ALA A 147 13.55 -3.10 10.85
C ALA A 147 13.70 -1.67 11.42
N VAL A 148 13.78 -0.66 10.53
CA VAL A 148 13.89 0.74 10.93
C VAL A 148 12.51 1.38 11.02
N THR A 149 11.82 1.13 12.12
CA THR A 149 10.70 2.00 12.52
C THR A 149 11.18 3.42 12.90
N GLY A 150 12.48 3.60 13.08
CA GLY A 150 13.15 4.82 13.46
C GLY A 150 13.73 5.65 12.32
N TRP A 151 13.08 5.78 11.16
CA TRP A 151 13.63 6.58 10.04
C TRP A 151 14.00 7.99 10.46
N ARG A 152 13.17 8.62 11.29
CA ARG A 152 13.49 9.91 11.91
C ARG A 152 14.77 9.88 12.74
N MET A 153 15.00 8.81 13.51
CA MET A 153 16.21 8.64 14.32
C MET A 153 17.44 8.43 13.43
N ILE A 154 17.34 7.58 12.40
CA ILE A 154 18.44 7.38 11.45
C ILE A 154 18.73 8.67 10.70
N GLY A 155 17.72 9.36 10.16
CA GLY A 155 17.91 10.64 9.50
C GLY A 155 18.50 11.72 10.41
N HIS A 156 18.32 11.61 11.72
CA HIS A 156 18.92 12.54 12.69
C HIS A 156 20.36 12.16 13.07
N ARG A 157 20.64 10.88 13.36
CA ARG A 157 21.95 10.41 13.86
C ARG A 157 22.92 9.99 12.76
N HIS A 158 22.39 9.47 11.65
CA HIS A 158 23.12 8.89 10.54
C HIS A 158 22.52 9.35 9.19
N PRO A 159 22.47 10.68 8.93
CA PRO A 159 21.83 11.23 7.73
C PRO A 159 22.47 10.73 6.43
N THR A 160 23.79 10.53 6.42
CA THR A 160 24.52 10.02 5.25
C THR A 160 24.10 8.59 4.90
N VAL A 161 24.05 7.70 5.90
CA VAL A 161 23.61 6.30 5.74
C VAL A 161 22.19 6.22 5.19
N LEU A 162 21.28 7.05 5.71
CA LEU A 162 19.92 7.13 5.19
C LEU A 162 19.90 7.51 3.70
N LEU A 163 20.68 8.52 3.33
CA LEU A 163 20.68 9.06 1.98
C LEU A 163 21.39 8.12 0.99
N ASP A 164 22.44 7.42 1.41
CA ASP A 164 23.11 6.39 0.60
C ASP A 164 22.17 5.20 0.36
N HIS A 165 21.46 4.76 1.40
CA HIS A 165 20.43 3.72 1.28
C HIS A 165 19.32 4.14 0.32
N LEU A 166 18.79 5.36 0.47
CA LEU A 166 17.74 5.85 -0.41
C LEU A 166 18.21 5.98 -1.86
N ASP A 167 19.46 6.36 -2.11
CA ASP A 167 20.02 6.46 -3.45
C ASP A 167 20.14 5.07 -4.13
N ALA A 168 20.56 4.07 -3.37
CA ALA A 168 20.59 2.67 -3.81
C ALA A 168 19.18 2.16 -4.14
N GLU A 169 18.21 2.39 -3.25
CA GLU A 169 16.80 1.99 -3.46
C GLU A 169 16.16 2.69 -4.67
N LEU A 170 16.42 3.99 -4.87
CA LEU A 170 15.94 4.73 -6.04
C LEU A 170 16.55 4.25 -7.34
N THR A 171 17.71 3.60 -7.29
CA THR A 171 18.40 3.02 -8.45
C THR A 171 17.87 1.63 -8.77
N ALA A 172 17.57 0.83 -7.74
CA ALA A 172 17.01 -0.51 -7.90
C ALA A 172 15.50 -0.50 -8.20
N THR A 173 14.75 0.50 -7.72
CA THR A 173 13.29 0.54 -7.80
C THR A 173 12.81 1.19 -9.11
N PRO A 174 11.87 0.56 -9.86
CA PRO A 174 11.20 1.21 -10.99
C PRO A 174 10.53 2.53 -10.59
N ARG A 175 10.49 3.51 -11.50
CA ARG A 175 9.95 4.86 -11.23
C ARG A 175 8.52 4.87 -10.66
N SER A 176 7.71 3.88 -10.99
CA SER A 176 6.34 3.73 -10.45
C SER A 176 6.29 3.48 -8.94
N GLY A 177 7.37 3.00 -8.33
CA GLY A 177 7.49 2.75 -6.89
C GLY A 177 8.05 3.94 -6.08
N TRP A 178 8.58 4.97 -6.74
CA TRP A 178 9.32 6.05 -6.08
C TRP A 178 8.46 6.87 -5.12
N ALA A 179 7.18 7.12 -5.46
CA ALA A 179 6.26 7.84 -4.59
C ALA A 179 6.09 7.18 -3.22
N TRP A 180 5.97 5.85 -3.20
CA TRP A 180 5.87 5.09 -1.95
C TRP A 180 7.20 5.08 -1.19
N LEU A 181 8.32 4.88 -1.88
CA LEU A 181 9.65 4.82 -1.25
C LEU A 181 9.98 6.15 -0.53
N VAL A 182 9.77 7.27 -1.21
CA VAL A 182 10.03 8.62 -0.70
C VAL A 182 9.09 8.97 0.48
N ASP A 183 7.83 8.53 0.43
CA ASP A 183 6.88 8.67 1.55
C ASP A 183 7.31 7.85 2.77
N ALA A 184 7.72 6.59 2.56
CA ALA A 184 8.12 5.68 3.64
C ALA A 184 9.30 6.22 4.48
N VAL A 185 10.27 6.86 3.83
CA VAL A 185 11.44 7.47 4.50
C VAL A 185 11.24 8.95 4.85
N GLY A 186 10.05 9.53 4.61
CA GLY A 186 9.82 10.98 4.66
C GLY A 186 10.18 11.63 6.00
N THR A 187 9.95 10.94 7.13
CA THR A 187 10.34 11.44 8.46
C THR A 187 11.86 11.44 8.69
N GLY A 188 12.58 10.51 8.05
CA GLY A 188 14.03 10.49 8.01
C GLY A 188 14.59 11.59 7.13
N LEU A 189 14.05 11.78 5.92
CA LEU A 189 14.42 12.89 5.05
C LEU A 189 14.22 14.25 5.73
N ALA A 190 13.11 14.42 6.45
CA ALA A 190 12.85 15.65 7.20
C ALA A 190 13.90 15.91 8.29
N ALA A 191 14.38 14.86 8.97
CA ALA A 191 15.43 14.98 9.97
C ALA A 191 16.80 15.25 9.32
N ALA A 192 17.13 14.53 8.24
CA ALA A 192 18.37 14.69 7.49
C ALA A 192 18.48 16.07 6.82
N ALA A 193 17.35 16.70 6.46
CA ALA A 193 17.32 18.05 5.88
C ALA A 193 17.96 19.13 6.78
N LEU A 194 18.08 18.86 8.08
CA LEU A 194 18.69 19.79 9.03
C LEU A 194 20.24 19.74 9.00
N SER A 195 20.82 18.63 8.58
CA SER A 195 22.28 18.42 8.54
C SER A 195 22.84 18.28 7.13
N GLU A 196 22.06 17.70 6.22
CA GLU A 196 22.43 17.37 4.83
C GLU A 196 21.45 18.00 3.80
N PRO A 197 21.16 19.32 3.87
CA PRO A 197 20.14 19.95 3.03
C PRO A 197 20.43 19.83 1.53
N ALA A 198 21.69 19.91 1.11
CA ALA A 198 22.10 19.79 -0.29
C ALA A 198 21.75 18.41 -0.89
N ARG A 199 21.99 17.35 -0.12
CA ARG A 199 21.72 15.97 -0.54
C ARG A 199 20.22 15.66 -0.53
N VAL A 200 19.49 16.17 0.47
CA VAL A 200 18.02 16.06 0.48
C VAL A 200 17.42 16.79 -0.73
N LEU A 201 17.91 17.98 -1.08
CA LEU A 201 17.48 18.66 -2.31
C LEU A 201 17.76 17.84 -3.57
N ALA A 202 18.92 17.19 -3.67
CA ALA A 202 19.24 16.33 -4.81
C ALA A 202 18.27 15.14 -4.94
N VAL A 203 17.89 14.51 -3.82
CA VAL A 203 16.86 13.46 -3.80
C VAL A 203 15.51 14.01 -4.26
N LEU A 204 15.11 15.19 -3.78
CA LEU A 204 13.84 15.81 -4.18
C LEU A 204 13.83 16.19 -5.66
N GLU A 205 14.92 16.73 -6.20
CA GLU A 205 15.06 17.05 -7.63
C GLU A 205 14.99 15.79 -8.50
N ARG A 206 15.66 14.71 -8.08
CA ARG A 206 15.62 13.41 -8.79
C ARG A 206 14.20 12.82 -8.83
N THR A 207 13.45 12.97 -7.74
CA THR A 207 12.16 12.30 -7.54
C THR A 207 10.95 13.17 -7.91
N ALA A 208 11.11 14.49 -8.05
CA ALA A 208 10.03 15.44 -8.31
C ALA A 208 9.09 15.04 -9.45
N PRO A 209 9.55 14.55 -10.63
CA PRO A 209 8.65 14.20 -11.72
C PRO A 209 7.75 12.99 -11.45
N HIS A 210 8.00 12.23 -10.39
CA HIS A 210 7.39 10.92 -10.15
C HIS A 210 6.83 10.75 -8.73
N ALA A 211 7.18 11.62 -7.79
CA ALA A 211 6.79 11.52 -6.39
C ALA A 211 6.37 12.88 -5.83
N PRO A 212 5.33 12.94 -4.98
CA PRO A 212 5.00 14.15 -4.25
C PRO A 212 6.09 14.43 -3.21
N VAL A 213 6.25 15.70 -2.83
CA VAL A 213 7.10 16.04 -1.68
C VAL A 213 6.50 15.43 -0.41
N PRO A 214 7.25 14.64 0.37
CA PRO A 214 6.76 14.07 1.63
C PRO A 214 6.16 15.12 2.57
N ALA A 215 4.95 14.86 3.08
CA ALA A 215 4.29 15.77 4.02
C ALA A 215 5.12 16.02 5.29
N ALA A 216 5.97 15.06 5.69
CA ALA A 216 6.88 15.19 6.82
C ALA A 216 7.87 16.36 6.69
N LEU A 217 8.23 16.75 5.45
CA LEU A 217 9.13 17.88 5.17
C LEU A 217 8.47 19.24 5.42
N ALA A 218 7.15 19.33 5.57
CA ALA A 218 6.46 20.61 5.78
C ALA A 218 7.02 21.42 6.97
N ARG A 219 7.53 20.74 8.00
CA ARG A 219 8.14 21.38 9.18
C ARG A 219 9.59 21.83 8.97
N THR A 220 10.30 21.25 8.01
CA THR A 220 11.73 21.53 7.75
C THR A 220 11.97 22.17 6.38
N ILE A 221 10.91 22.43 5.60
CA ILE A 221 11.00 23.03 4.27
C ILE A 221 11.67 24.41 4.27
N GLY A 222 11.48 25.19 5.33
CA GLY A 222 12.18 26.47 5.52
C GLY A 222 13.69 26.32 5.69
N SER A 223 14.17 25.18 6.21
CA SER A 223 15.61 24.88 6.29
C SER A 223 16.20 24.66 4.89
N LEU A 224 15.48 23.95 4.03
CA LEU A 224 15.88 23.74 2.64
C LEU A 224 15.86 25.06 1.86
N ALA A 225 14.84 25.89 2.08
CA ALA A 225 14.71 27.21 1.46
C ALA A 225 15.87 28.14 1.83
N ARG A 226 16.29 28.13 3.10
CA ARG A 226 17.44 28.92 3.56
C ARG A 226 18.78 28.42 3.01
N HIS A 227 18.89 27.13 2.73
CA HIS A 227 20.10 26.56 2.16
C HIS A 227 20.23 26.87 0.66
N ASP A 228 19.18 26.61 -0.13
CA ASP A 228 19.12 26.96 -1.54
C ASP A 228 17.67 27.18 -2.00
N PRO A 229 17.19 28.44 -2.03
CA PRO A 229 15.81 28.74 -2.38
C PRO A 229 15.52 28.47 -3.86
N SER A 230 16.51 28.66 -4.74
CA SER A 230 16.35 28.46 -6.18
C SER A 230 16.15 26.99 -6.54
N ARG A 231 16.92 26.09 -5.91
CA ARG A 231 16.75 24.63 -6.08
C ARG A 231 15.42 24.16 -5.51
N LEU A 232 15.05 24.63 -4.31
CA LEU A 232 13.76 24.27 -3.72
C LEU A 232 12.59 24.73 -4.61
N LEU A 233 12.62 25.98 -5.11
CA LEU A 233 11.58 26.48 -6.02
C LEU A 233 11.47 25.64 -7.29
N ARG A 234 12.59 25.19 -7.86
CA ARG A 234 12.60 24.32 -9.03
C ARG A 234 11.87 22.99 -8.75
N VAL A 235 12.09 22.38 -7.59
CA VAL A 235 11.37 21.17 -7.16
C VAL A 235 9.87 21.46 -7.01
N LEU A 236 9.51 22.53 -6.31
CA LEU A 236 8.11 22.83 -5.98
C LEU A 236 7.28 23.18 -7.22
N LEU A 237 7.91 23.85 -8.18
CA LEU A 237 7.33 24.32 -9.44
C LEU A 237 7.53 23.36 -10.61
N ASP A 238 8.11 22.18 -10.41
CA ASP A 238 8.23 21.18 -11.48
C ASP A 238 6.82 20.79 -11.98
N PRO A 239 6.49 21.04 -13.26
CA PRO A 239 5.14 20.80 -13.79
C PRO A 239 4.76 19.32 -13.85
N ARG A 240 5.75 18.41 -13.76
CA ARG A 240 5.53 16.96 -13.75
C ARG A 240 5.26 16.44 -12.35
N ARG A 241 5.43 17.26 -11.32
CA ARG A 241 5.30 16.83 -9.94
C ARG A 241 3.85 16.51 -9.58
N PRO A 242 3.57 15.31 -9.03
CA PRO A 242 2.25 15.00 -8.54
C PRO A 242 1.97 15.72 -7.20
N GLY A 243 0.71 16.10 -7.00
CA GLY A 243 0.20 16.69 -5.75
C GLY A 243 0.37 18.21 -5.64
N GLY A 244 -0.31 18.81 -4.66
CA GLY A 244 -0.27 20.25 -4.43
C GLY A 244 1.11 20.75 -3.99
N VAL A 245 1.33 22.07 -4.08
CA VAL A 245 2.50 22.70 -3.46
C VAL A 245 2.37 22.56 -1.93
N PRO A 246 3.35 22.01 -1.21
CA PRO A 246 3.36 22.00 0.25
C PRO A 246 3.11 23.40 0.82
N GLY A 247 1.97 23.58 1.48
CA GLY A 247 1.55 24.86 2.06
C GLY A 247 1.70 24.88 3.58
N GLY A 248 2.03 26.04 4.14
CA GLY A 248 2.03 26.27 5.60
C GLY A 248 2.81 27.51 6.03
N ARG A 249 2.55 28.00 7.26
CA ARG A 249 3.21 29.20 7.84
C ARG A 249 4.75 29.12 7.84
N ALA A 250 5.33 27.93 7.81
CA ALA A 250 6.78 27.71 7.80
C ALA A 250 7.44 28.04 6.45
N LEU A 251 6.72 27.99 5.34
CA LEU A 251 7.25 28.34 4.00
C LEU A 251 7.32 29.85 3.79
N TRP A 252 6.42 30.61 4.44
CA TRP A 252 6.30 32.07 4.30
C TRP A 252 7.15 32.87 5.30
N ARG A 253 7.89 32.20 6.19
CA ARG A 253 8.76 32.82 7.22
C ARG A 253 10.26 32.53 7.02
N ALA A 254 10.63 31.91 5.91
CA ALA A 254 12.01 31.56 5.59
C ALA A 254 12.75 32.75 4.97
#